data_AF-A0A2P4Z8P3-F1
#
_entry.id   AF-A0A2P4Z8P3-F1
#
_cell.length_a   1.000
_cell.length_b   1.000
_cell.length_c   1.000
_cell.angle_alpha   90.00
_cell.angle_beta   90.00
_cell.angle_gamma   90.00
#
_symmetry.space_group_name_H-M   'P 1'
#
loop_
_entity.id
_entity.type
_entity.pdbx_description
1 polymer ?
#
loop_
_entity_poly.entity_id
_entity_poly.type
_entity_poly.pdbx_seq_one_letter_code
_entity_poly.pdbx_strand_id
1 'polypeptide(L)'
;MRMATFTTGPYIEMATALGTLVTLKIEHDKTGEHQVLWRLPLTNDGAIAHVSIDDCEQYVRWLFDNQERADGMDLAMTIEHVHYAELAAAFEHVTGHKAQFINISSEERWKDGPMSSRGENASGVQVNKGEPDSMTVRENFTGFWHLWRDSGYNKGLIKRDYKLLDAIHPK
;
A
#
# COMPACT_ATOMS: atom_id res chain seq x y z
N MET A 1 13.16 16.92 26.35
CA MET A 1 11.94 16.28 25.82
C MET A 1 12.39 15.33 24.75
N ARG A 2 11.99 14.05 24.82
CA ARG A 2 12.32 13.05 23.80
C ARG A 2 11.14 12.91 22.83
N MET A 3 11.41 12.67 21.55
CA MET A 3 10.37 12.54 20.52
C MET A 3 10.78 11.44 19.53
N ALA A 4 9.82 10.62 19.12
CA ALA A 4 9.95 9.71 17.98
C ALA A 4 8.68 9.81 17.13
N THR A 5 8.81 9.58 15.82
CA THR A 5 7.66 9.40 14.92
C THR A 5 7.50 7.93 14.58
N PHE A 6 6.24 7.51 14.44
CA PHE A 6 5.89 6.19 13.95
C PHE A 6 5.17 6.35 12.62
N THR A 7 5.79 5.84 11.56
CA THR A 7 5.30 6.00 10.19
C THR A 7 4.91 4.63 9.65
N THR A 8 3.69 4.51 9.13
CA THR A 8 3.20 3.27 8.50
C THR A 8 3.08 3.46 6.99
N GLY A 9 3.15 2.34 6.25
CA GLY A 9 2.64 2.26 4.89
C GLY A 9 1.14 1.91 4.84
N PRO A 10 0.59 1.65 3.64
CA PRO A 10 -0.77 1.18 3.47
C PRO A 10 -1.01 -0.15 4.18
N TYR A 11 -2.16 -0.31 4.82
CA TYR A 11 -2.49 -1.54 5.52
C TYR A 11 -2.71 -2.71 4.55
N ILE A 12 -2.16 -3.89 4.82
CA ILE A 12 -2.27 -5.07 3.95
C ILE A 12 -3.72 -5.55 3.85
N GLU A 13 -4.52 -5.32 4.89
CA GLU A 13 -5.94 -5.60 4.97
C GLU A 13 -6.72 -4.86 3.86
N MET A 14 -6.16 -3.76 3.33
CA MET A 14 -6.74 -3.07 2.19
C MET A 14 -6.81 -3.97 0.94
N ALA A 15 -5.88 -4.91 0.76
CA ALA A 15 -5.84 -5.77 -0.43
C ALA A 15 -7.04 -6.72 -0.51
N THR A 16 -7.67 -7.02 0.62
CA THR A 16 -8.86 -7.90 0.72
C THR A 16 -10.13 -7.18 1.13
N ALA A 17 -10.03 -5.95 1.66
CA ALA A 17 -11.19 -5.14 2.02
C ALA A 17 -11.84 -4.45 0.81
N LEU A 18 -13.17 -4.30 0.87
CA LEU A 18 -13.96 -3.64 -0.17
C LEU A 18 -13.74 -2.12 -0.17
N GLY A 19 -13.66 -1.54 -1.37
CA GLY A 19 -13.67 -0.08 -1.56
C GLY A 19 -12.35 0.62 -1.28
N THR A 20 -11.25 -0.13 -1.07
CA THR A 20 -9.93 0.44 -0.81
C THR A 20 -9.17 0.75 -2.11
N LEU A 21 -8.04 1.44 -2.01
CA LEU A 21 -7.16 1.73 -3.15
C LEU A 21 -6.61 0.46 -3.83
N VAL A 22 -6.48 -0.65 -3.10
CA VAL A 22 -5.90 -1.89 -3.60
C VAL A 22 -6.91 -3.04 -3.61
N THR A 23 -8.21 -2.73 -3.60
CA THR A 23 -9.27 -3.74 -3.57
C THR A 23 -9.12 -4.76 -4.70
N LEU A 24 -9.30 -6.03 -4.37
CA LEU A 24 -9.47 -7.10 -5.36
C LEU A 24 -10.82 -6.99 -6.07
N LYS A 25 -10.91 -7.62 -7.25
CA LYS A 25 -12.16 -7.97 -7.92
C LYS A 25 -12.25 -9.48 -8.08
N ILE A 26 -13.46 -10.03 -7.97
CA ILE A 26 -13.73 -11.43 -8.31
C ILE A 26 -14.35 -11.44 -9.70
N GLU A 27 -13.74 -12.18 -10.63
CA GLU A 27 -14.22 -12.34 -12.00
C GLU A 27 -14.34 -13.83 -12.35
N HIS A 28 -15.01 -14.12 -13.46
CA HIS A 28 -15.06 -15.47 -14.02
C HIS A 28 -14.03 -15.58 -15.15
N ASP A 29 -13.20 -16.61 -15.11
CA ASP A 29 -12.29 -16.92 -16.21
C ASP A 29 -13.07 -17.48 -17.43
N LYS A 30 -12.36 -17.76 -18.53
CA LYS A 30 -12.98 -18.27 -19.78
C LYS A 30 -13.67 -19.63 -19.62
N THR A 31 -13.37 -20.36 -18.54
CA THR A 31 -13.97 -21.65 -18.20
C THR A 31 -15.18 -21.51 -17.27
N GLY A 32 -15.44 -20.29 -16.76
CA GLY A 32 -16.52 -19.98 -15.84
C GLY A 32 -16.12 -20.08 -14.36
N GLU A 33 -14.86 -20.42 -14.05
CA GLU A 33 -14.36 -20.52 -12.68
C GLU A 33 -14.06 -19.14 -12.09
N HIS A 34 -14.26 -18.99 -10.77
CA HIS A 34 -13.94 -17.76 -10.07
C HIS A 34 -12.42 -17.53 -9.99
N GLN A 35 -12.00 -16.29 -10.24
CA GLN A 35 -10.64 -15.81 -10.12
C GLN A 35 -10.60 -14.49 -9.34
N VAL A 36 -9.62 -14.36 -8.44
CA VAL A 36 -9.32 -13.14 -7.70
C VAL A 36 -8.31 -12.29 -8.46
N LEU A 37 -8.60 -11.02 -8.68
CA LEU A 37 -7.80 -10.13 -9.51
C LEU A 37 -7.45 -8.83 -8.80
N TRP A 38 -6.15 -8.54 -8.71
CA TRP A 38 -5.65 -7.21 -8.36
C TRP A 38 -5.23 -6.47 -9.62
N ARG A 39 -6.01 -5.46 -10.01
CA ARG A 39 -5.72 -4.58 -11.16
C ARG A 39 -5.17 -3.23 -10.68
N LEU A 40 -3.85 -3.09 -10.64
CA LEU A 40 -3.17 -1.93 -10.07
C LEU A 40 -2.10 -1.36 -11.01
N PRO A 41 -1.88 -0.04 -11.03
CA PRO A 41 -0.87 0.61 -11.87
C PRO A 41 0.54 0.58 -11.25
N LEU A 42 0.98 -0.59 -10.77
CA LEU A 42 2.23 -0.77 -10.01
C LEU A 42 3.43 -1.26 -10.83
N THR A 43 3.25 -1.75 -12.07
CA THR A 43 4.27 -2.55 -12.79
C THR A 43 4.65 -3.85 -12.07
N ASN A 44 5.43 -4.73 -12.72
CA ASN A 44 5.87 -5.99 -12.11
C ASN A 44 6.96 -5.77 -11.04
N ASP A 45 7.78 -4.74 -11.21
CA ASP A 45 8.87 -4.42 -10.28
C ASP A 45 8.45 -3.47 -9.16
N GLY A 46 7.26 -2.86 -9.25
CA GLY A 46 6.75 -2.02 -8.18
C GLY A 46 6.16 -2.82 -7.04
N ALA A 47 6.23 -2.24 -5.85
CA ALA A 47 5.75 -2.87 -4.63
C ALA A 47 5.26 -1.82 -3.64
N ILE A 48 4.33 -2.23 -2.77
CA ILE A 48 3.85 -1.39 -1.68
C ILE A 48 4.47 -1.88 -0.39
N ALA A 49 5.07 -0.97 0.38
CA ALA A 49 5.54 -1.25 1.75
C ALA A 49 4.33 -1.42 2.68
N HIS A 50 3.69 -2.59 2.61
CA HIS A 50 2.48 -2.88 3.35
C HIS A 50 2.78 -3.13 4.84
N VAL A 51 1.79 -2.86 5.67
CA VAL A 51 1.82 -3.03 7.12
C VAL A 51 0.60 -3.85 7.53
N SER A 52 0.71 -4.80 8.45
CA SER A 52 -0.47 -5.29 9.16
C SER A 52 -0.72 -4.40 10.37
N ILE A 53 -1.99 -4.05 10.56
CA ILE A 53 -2.37 -3.21 11.70
C ILE A 53 -2.06 -3.91 13.03
N ASP A 54 -2.19 -5.24 13.07
CA ASP A 54 -1.97 -6.05 14.26
C ASP A 54 -0.49 -6.02 14.70
N ASP A 55 0.44 -5.85 13.77
CA ASP A 55 1.87 -5.79 14.09
C ASP A 55 2.30 -4.43 14.67
N CYS A 56 1.51 -3.37 14.44
CA CYS A 56 1.86 -2.00 14.84
C CYS A 56 2.15 -1.88 16.34
N GLU A 57 1.40 -2.62 17.17
CA GLU A 57 1.51 -2.53 18.62
C GLU A 57 2.93 -2.84 19.12
N GLN A 58 3.62 -3.79 18.49
CA GLN A 58 4.92 -4.28 18.94
C GLN A 58 6.00 -3.22 18.69
N TYR A 59 5.95 -2.56 17.54
CA TYR A 59 6.87 -1.48 17.18
C TYR A 59 6.60 -0.20 17.97
N VAL A 60 5.33 0.15 18.16
CA VAL A 60 4.94 1.31 19.00
C VAL A 60 5.38 1.07 20.44
N ARG A 61 5.16 -0.14 20.98
CA ARG A 61 5.61 -0.50 22.31
C ARG A 61 7.13 -0.40 22.44
N TRP A 62 7.86 -0.88 21.43
CA TRP A 62 9.32 -0.79 21.40
C TRP A 62 9.83 0.65 21.52
N LEU A 63 9.20 1.62 20.85
CA LEU A 63 9.55 3.04 20.99
C LEU A 63 9.43 3.53 22.43
N PHE A 64 8.37 3.14 23.15
CA PHE A 64 8.16 3.52 24.54
C PHE A 64 9.14 2.86 25.51
N ASP A 65 9.53 1.61 25.25
CA ASP A 65 10.48 0.88 26.09
C ASP A 65 11.95 1.27 25.79
N ASN A 66 12.23 1.88 24.64
CA ASN A 66 13.59 2.19 24.17
C ASN A 66 13.82 3.70 23.95
N GLN A 67 13.29 4.54 24.84
CA GLN A 67 13.26 6.01 24.65
C GLN A 67 14.63 6.64 24.35
N GLU A 68 15.72 6.11 24.89
CA GLU A 68 17.08 6.62 24.61
C GLU A 68 17.52 6.36 23.19
N ARG A 69 17.20 5.17 22.67
CA ARG A 69 17.53 4.78 21.30
C ARG A 69 16.55 5.35 20.28
N ALA A 70 15.30 5.57 20.69
CA ALA A 70 14.24 6.07 19.84
C ALA A 70 14.22 7.61 19.71
N ASP A 71 14.96 8.35 20.53
CA ASP A 71 14.93 9.81 20.48
C ASP A 71 15.42 10.34 19.12
N GLY A 72 14.58 11.12 18.44
CA GLY A 72 14.79 11.64 17.09
C GLY A 72 14.55 10.63 15.96
N MET A 73 14.07 9.42 16.25
CA MET A 73 13.83 8.38 15.25
C MET A 73 12.50 8.58 14.51
N ASP A 74 12.51 8.36 13.20
CA ASP A 74 11.31 7.98 12.44
C ASP A 74 11.30 6.46 12.23
N LEU A 75 10.51 5.74 13.02
CA LEU A 75 10.35 4.31 12.87
C LEU A 75 9.33 4.04 11.77
N ALA A 76 9.83 3.99 10.54
CA ALA A 76 9.04 3.65 9.36
C ALA A 76 8.83 2.13 9.27
N MET A 77 7.66 1.67 9.70
CA MET A 77 7.31 0.26 9.79
C MET A 77 6.71 -0.28 8.49
N THR A 78 7.04 -1.52 8.17
CA THR A 78 6.46 -2.35 7.11
C THR A 78 6.74 -3.82 7.42
N ILE A 79 5.91 -4.72 6.92
CA ILE A 79 6.23 -6.16 6.88
C ILE A 79 7.18 -6.41 5.71
N GLU A 80 6.81 -5.91 4.54
CA GLU A 80 7.52 -6.15 3.28
C GLU A 80 7.14 -5.09 2.23
N HIS A 81 8.03 -4.86 1.27
CA HIS A 81 7.67 -4.29 -0.02
C HIS A 81 6.96 -5.38 -0.84
N VAL A 82 5.65 -5.51 -0.63
CA VAL A 82 4.85 -6.58 -1.22
C VAL A 82 4.70 -6.36 -2.73
N HIS A 83 5.24 -7.30 -3.50
CA HIS A 83 4.99 -7.41 -4.94
C HIS A 83 3.65 -8.14 -5.15
N TYR A 84 2.75 -7.52 -5.90
CA TYR A 84 1.38 -8.05 -6.02
C TYR A 84 1.29 -9.37 -6.79
N ALA A 85 2.30 -9.70 -7.62
CA ALA A 85 2.41 -11.02 -8.23
C ALA A 85 2.67 -12.11 -7.17
N GLU A 86 3.50 -11.83 -6.17
CA GLU A 86 3.80 -12.73 -5.07
C GLU A 86 2.61 -12.83 -4.10
N LEU A 87 1.95 -11.70 -3.83
CA LEU A 87 0.69 -11.69 -3.07
C LEU A 87 -0.37 -12.60 -3.72
N ALA A 88 -0.54 -12.51 -5.04
CA ALA A 88 -1.48 -13.36 -5.77
C ALA A 88 -1.09 -14.84 -5.71
N ALA A 89 0.19 -15.16 -5.89
CA ALA A 89 0.68 -16.53 -5.76
C ALA A 89 0.48 -17.10 -4.35
N ALA A 90 0.76 -16.30 -3.31
CA ALA A 90 0.54 -16.68 -1.92
C ALA A 90 -0.94 -16.88 -1.61
N PHE A 91 -1.81 -15.99 -2.09
CA PHE A 91 -3.25 -16.12 -1.95
C PHE A 91 -3.76 -17.42 -2.59
N GLU A 92 -3.35 -17.71 -3.82
CA GLU A 92 -3.74 -18.95 -4.52
C GLU A 92 -3.22 -20.19 -3.78
N HIS A 93 -1.98 -20.16 -3.31
CA HIS A 93 -1.38 -21.26 -2.56
C HIS A 93 -2.16 -21.57 -1.26
N VAL A 94 -2.54 -20.55 -0.50
CA VAL A 94 -3.21 -20.73 0.80
C VAL A 94 -4.70 -21.04 0.66
N THR A 95 -5.36 -20.49 -0.35
CA THR A 95 -6.83 -20.60 -0.50
C THR A 95 -7.28 -21.65 -1.51
N GLY A 96 -6.42 -22.04 -2.46
CA GLY A 96 -6.78 -22.85 -3.61
C GLY A 96 -7.62 -22.13 -4.67
N HIS A 97 -7.90 -20.83 -4.49
CA HIS A 97 -8.59 -20.02 -5.49
C HIS A 97 -7.60 -19.33 -6.41
N LYS A 98 -7.81 -19.45 -7.72
CA LYS A 98 -6.99 -18.79 -8.73
C LYS A 98 -6.88 -17.30 -8.43
N ALA A 99 -5.67 -16.77 -8.46
CA ALA A 99 -5.45 -15.36 -8.22
C ALA A 99 -4.37 -14.76 -9.13
N GLN A 100 -4.53 -13.50 -9.51
CA GLN A 100 -3.59 -12.86 -10.41
C GLN A 100 -3.48 -11.35 -10.16
N PHE A 101 -2.24 -10.86 -10.27
CA PHE A 101 -1.95 -9.45 -10.44
C PHE A 101 -1.91 -9.07 -11.92
N ILE A 102 -2.59 -7.97 -12.26
CA ILE A 102 -2.60 -7.40 -13.60
C ILE A 102 -2.15 -5.94 -13.48
N ASN A 103 -0.98 -5.64 -14.05
CA ASN A 103 -0.55 -4.28 -14.23
C ASN A 103 -1.43 -3.57 -15.26
N ILE A 104 -2.05 -2.46 -14.86
CA ILE A 104 -2.91 -1.63 -15.72
C ILE A 104 -2.35 -0.22 -15.86
N SER A 105 -2.77 0.50 -16.89
CA SER A 105 -2.43 1.92 -17.01
C SER A 105 -3.14 2.77 -15.96
N SER A 106 -2.60 3.96 -15.68
CA SER A 106 -3.27 4.95 -14.83
C SER A 106 -4.64 5.35 -15.41
N GLU A 107 -4.77 5.42 -16.75
CA GLU A 107 -6.03 5.75 -17.41
C GLU A 107 -7.10 4.69 -17.17
N GLU A 108 -6.77 3.41 -17.34
CA GLU A 108 -7.66 2.29 -17.01
C GLU A 108 -8.06 2.32 -15.54
N ARG A 109 -7.12 2.64 -14.65
CA ARG A 109 -7.41 2.72 -13.21
C ARG A 109 -8.41 3.83 -12.90
N TRP A 110 -8.33 4.97 -13.56
CA TRP A 110 -9.26 6.09 -13.37
C TRP A 110 -10.60 5.90 -14.07
N LYS A 111 -10.74 4.90 -14.95
CA LYS A 111 -12.02 4.57 -15.59
C LYS A 111 -12.96 3.79 -14.66
N ASP A 112 -12.46 2.77 -13.99
CA ASP A 112 -13.31 1.80 -13.23
C ASP A 112 -12.71 1.39 -11.87
N GLY A 113 -11.79 2.21 -11.34
CA GLY A 113 -11.24 2.03 -10.00
C GLY A 113 -12.17 2.59 -8.90
N PRO A 114 -12.05 2.11 -7.65
CA PRO A 114 -12.77 2.60 -6.47
C PRO A 114 -12.86 4.11 -6.28
N MET A 115 -11.85 4.87 -6.74
CA MET A 115 -11.80 6.33 -6.62
C MET A 115 -12.19 7.07 -7.90
N SER A 116 -12.55 6.37 -8.98
CA SER A 116 -12.80 6.96 -10.31
C SER A 116 -13.86 8.06 -10.27
N SER A 117 -14.98 7.79 -9.60
CA SER A 117 -16.11 8.73 -9.45
C SER A 117 -15.75 10.02 -8.72
N ARG A 118 -14.65 10.02 -7.95
CA ARG A 118 -14.15 11.18 -7.21
C ARG A 118 -12.91 11.81 -7.84
N GLY A 119 -12.42 11.27 -8.96
CA GLY A 119 -11.13 11.67 -9.53
C GLY A 119 -11.00 13.19 -9.74
N GLU A 120 -12.07 13.86 -10.13
CA GLU A 120 -12.11 15.28 -10.42
C GLU A 120 -12.43 16.18 -9.22
N ASN A 121 -12.67 15.60 -8.04
CA ASN A 121 -12.91 16.33 -6.80
C ASN A 121 -11.58 16.80 -6.19
N ALA A 122 -11.62 17.84 -5.35
CA ALA A 122 -10.47 18.21 -4.54
C ALA A 122 -10.09 17.09 -3.56
N SER A 123 -8.80 16.84 -3.37
CA SER A 123 -8.31 15.79 -2.46
C SER A 123 -8.25 16.25 -0.99
N GLY A 124 -8.22 17.57 -0.75
CA GLY A 124 -8.14 18.17 0.59
C GLY A 124 -9.50 18.40 1.24
N VAL A 125 -9.52 18.35 2.56
CA VAL A 125 -10.69 18.75 3.37
C VAL A 125 -10.77 20.27 3.40
N GLN A 126 -11.96 20.85 3.16
CA GLN A 126 -12.19 22.31 3.06
C GLN A 126 -11.48 23.02 1.90
N VAL A 127 -11.03 22.30 0.87
CA VAL A 127 -10.40 22.89 -0.33
C VAL A 127 -11.40 22.89 -1.49
N ASN A 128 -11.64 24.04 -2.12
CA ASN A 128 -12.48 24.08 -3.33
C ASN A 128 -11.69 23.65 -4.56
N LYS A 129 -12.40 23.03 -5.51
CA LYS A 129 -11.84 22.74 -6.82
C LYS A 129 -11.46 24.06 -7.52
N GLY A 130 -10.22 24.17 -7.98
CA GLY A 130 -9.73 25.32 -8.75
C GLY A 130 -9.00 26.38 -7.93
N GLU A 131 -8.83 26.16 -6.61
CA GLU A 131 -7.88 26.96 -5.83
C GLU A 131 -6.43 26.67 -6.31
N PRO A 132 -5.54 27.68 -6.36
CA PRO A 132 -4.20 27.54 -6.93
C PRO A 132 -3.36 26.42 -6.31
N ASP A 133 -3.57 26.15 -5.01
CA ASP A 133 -2.83 25.14 -4.25
C ASP A 133 -3.66 23.85 -4.05
N SER A 134 -4.75 23.68 -4.79
CA SER A 134 -5.55 22.45 -4.76
C SER A 134 -5.01 21.41 -5.74
N MET A 135 -5.11 20.14 -5.36
CA MET A 135 -4.95 19.02 -6.28
C MET A 135 -6.21 18.17 -6.29
N THR A 136 -6.47 17.55 -7.42
CA THR A 136 -7.55 16.59 -7.58
C THR A 136 -7.20 15.26 -6.91
N VAL A 137 -8.23 14.49 -6.55
CA VAL A 137 -8.06 13.08 -6.12
C VAL A 137 -7.27 12.30 -7.17
N ARG A 138 -7.51 12.58 -8.47
CA ARG A 138 -6.78 11.97 -9.58
C ARG A 138 -5.29 12.25 -9.50
N GLU A 139 -4.90 13.51 -9.37
CA GLU A 139 -3.49 13.92 -9.31
C GLU A 139 -2.80 13.35 -8.07
N ASN A 140 -3.42 13.48 -6.90
CA ASN A 140 -2.87 12.98 -5.64
C ASN A 140 -2.59 11.47 -5.69
N PHE A 141 -3.60 10.67 -6.04
CA PHE A 141 -3.44 9.22 -6.06
C PHE A 141 -2.65 8.72 -7.27
N THR A 142 -2.56 9.48 -8.36
CA THR A 142 -1.59 9.16 -9.42
C THR A 142 -0.15 9.30 -8.90
N GLY A 143 0.14 10.35 -8.12
CA GLY A 143 1.41 10.49 -7.41
C GLY A 143 1.68 9.34 -6.43
N PHE A 144 0.67 8.94 -5.65
CA PHE A 144 0.74 7.76 -4.77
C PHE A 144 1.14 6.49 -5.53
N TRP A 145 0.54 6.22 -6.70
CA TRP A 145 0.89 5.03 -7.47
C TRP A 145 2.31 5.09 -8.06
N HIS A 146 2.77 6.25 -8.53
CA HIS A 146 4.14 6.41 -9.01
C HIS A 146 5.17 6.17 -7.90
N LEU A 147 4.89 6.65 -6.68
CA LEU A 147 5.74 6.41 -5.51
C LEU A 147 5.98 4.91 -5.31
N TRP A 148 4.92 4.09 -5.31
CA TRP A 148 5.03 2.65 -5.07
C TRP A 148 5.57 1.88 -6.27
N ARG A 149 5.24 2.31 -7.49
CA ARG A 149 5.83 1.77 -8.72
C ARG A 149 7.35 1.82 -8.67
N ASP A 150 7.90 2.91 -8.16
CA ASP A 150 9.35 3.16 -8.17
C ASP A 150 10.05 2.76 -6.85
N SER A 151 9.34 2.13 -5.90
CA SER A 151 9.88 1.76 -4.58
C SER A 151 10.07 0.26 -4.34
N GLY A 152 9.87 -0.59 -5.35
CA GLY A 152 10.02 -2.03 -5.22
C GLY A 152 11.43 -2.48 -4.80
N TYR A 153 11.51 -3.66 -4.19
CA TYR A 153 12.75 -4.25 -3.68
C TYR A 153 13.52 -3.36 -2.69
N ASN A 154 12.81 -2.52 -1.92
CA ASN A 154 13.40 -1.56 -0.97
C ASN A 154 14.34 -0.55 -1.64
N LYS A 155 14.02 -0.14 -2.87
CA LYS A 155 14.78 0.85 -3.66
C LYS A 155 13.94 2.13 -3.83
N GLY A 156 14.49 3.13 -4.51
CA GLY A 156 13.75 4.36 -4.81
C GLY A 156 13.53 5.26 -3.60
N LEU A 157 12.35 5.89 -3.55
CA LEU A 157 12.00 6.92 -2.55
C LEU A 157 11.61 6.31 -1.21
N ILE A 158 10.85 5.22 -1.21
CA ILE A 158 10.43 4.56 0.02
C ILE A 158 11.38 3.43 0.33
N LYS A 159 12.13 3.57 1.42
CA LYS A 159 13.03 2.54 1.96
C LYS A 159 12.72 2.26 3.42
N ARG A 160 13.10 1.07 3.86
CA ARG A 160 12.83 0.53 5.20
C ARG A 160 14.07 -0.16 5.73
N ASP A 161 14.33 0.03 7.01
CA ASP A 161 15.42 -0.64 7.72
C ASP A 161 14.93 -2.00 8.22
N TYR A 162 14.88 -2.97 7.32
CA TYR A 162 14.43 -4.33 7.66
C TYR A 162 15.26 -4.97 8.77
N LYS A 163 16.57 -4.67 8.84
CA LYS A 163 17.41 -5.20 9.93
C LYS A 163 16.95 -4.68 11.30
N LEU A 164 16.57 -3.41 11.37
CA LEU A 164 15.99 -2.84 12.57
C LEU A 164 14.62 -3.47 12.87
N LEU A 165 13.76 -3.58 11.86
CA LEU A 165 12.41 -4.12 12.03
C LEU A 165 12.45 -5.58 12.51
N ASP A 166 13.27 -6.43 11.88
CA ASP A 166 13.51 -7.82 12.29
C ASP A 166 14.11 -7.91 13.70
N ALA A 167 14.94 -6.95 14.11
CA ALA A 167 15.50 -6.92 15.46
C ALA A 167 14.46 -6.54 16.53
N ILE A 168 13.44 -5.76 16.16
CA ILE A 168 12.33 -5.39 17.05
C ILE A 168 11.30 -6.52 17.13
N HIS A 169 10.92 -7.07 15.98
CA HIS A 169 9.94 -8.14 15.83
C HIS A 169 10.50 -9.27 14.95
N PRO A 170 11.25 -10.23 15.52
CA PRO A 170 11.94 -11.28 14.75
C PRO A 170 11.03 -12.41 14.23
N LYS A 171 9.70 -12.27 14.39
CA LYS A 171 8.71 -13.29 14.04
C LYS A 171 7.81 -12.83 12.93
#